data_AF-A0A2N0QIA8-F1
#
_entry.id   AF-A0A2N0QIA8-F1
#
_cell.length_a   1.000
_cell.length_b   1.000
_cell.length_c   1.000
_cell.angle_alpha   90.00
_cell.angle_beta   90.00
_cell.angle_gamma   90.00
#
_symmetry.space_group_name_H-M   'P 1'
#
loop_
_entity.id
_entity.type
_entity.pdbx_description
1 polymer ?
#
loop_
_entity_poly.entity_id
_entity_poly.type
_entity_poly.pdbx_seq_one_letter_code
_entity_poly.pdbx_strand_id
1 'polypeptide(L)'
;MLPEAFAVCREAAKRVLGMYPYRVQLMGAATLHDGNIAEMKTGEGKTLTSTMAVYLNAITGNGVHVVTVNEYLASRDANEMGQLYNFLGLT
;
A
#
# COMPACT_ATOMS: atom_id res chain seq x y z
N MET A 1 -13.06 6.81 -7.81
CA MET A 1 -11.60 6.73 -7.72
C MET A 1 -11.12 5.67 -6.76
N LEU A 2 -11.65 5.53 -5.53
CA LEU A 2 -11.17 4.50 -4.60
C LEU A 2 -11.23 3.08 -5.19
N PRO A 3 -12.38 2.59 -5.72
CA PRO A 3 -12.44 1.23 -6.28
C PRO A 3 -11.47 1.02 -7.44
N GLU A 4 -11.35 2.00 -8.34
CA GLU A 4 -10.50 1.93 -9.51
C GLU A 4 -9.02 1.96 -9.15
N ALA A 5 -8.60 2.88 -8.26
CA ALA A 5 -7.22 2.98 -7.80
C ALA A 5 -6.79 1.72 -7.04
N PHE A 6 -7.67 1.18 -6.19
CA PHE A 6 -7.40 -0.07 -5.47
C PHE A 6 -7.31 -1.25 -6.43
N ALA A 7 -8.19 -1.35 -7.42
CA ALA A 7 -8.14 -2.40 -8.43
C ALA A 7 -6.82 -2.35 -9.25
N VAL A 8 -6.40 -1.14 -9.66
CA VAL A 8 -5.13 -0.92 -10.37
C VAL A 8 -3.94 -1.34 -9.51
N CYS A 9 -3.85 -0.83 -8.28
CA CYS A 9 -2.75 -1.15 -7.37
C CYS A 9 -2.69 -2.65 -7.04
N ARG A 10 -3.86 -3.28 -6.85
CA ARG A 10 -3.97 -4.72 -6.55
C ARG A 10 -3.50 -5.59 -7.69
N GLU A 11 -3.86 -5.25 -8.93
CA GLU A 11 -3.40 -5.97 -10.11
C GLU A 11 -1.91 -5.73 -10.39
N ALA A 12 -1.42 -4.50 -10.17
CA ALA A 12 0.01 -4.20 -10.25
C ALA A 12 0.82 -4.99 -9.21
N ALA A 13 0.35 -5.09 -7.96
CA ALA A 13 1.02 -5.90 -6.94
C ALA A 13 1.17 -7.37 -7.36
N LYS A 14 0.14 -7.95 -8.02
CA LYS A 14 0.21 -9.30 -8.55
C LYS A 14 1.27 -9.45 -9.64
N ARG A 15 1.37 -8.47 -10.53
CA ARG A 15 2.31 -8.52 -11.67
C ARG A 15 3.75 -8.23 -11.26
N VAL A 16 3.96 -7.32 -10.33
CA VAL A 16 5.27 -6.81 -9.95
C VAL A 16 5.86 -7.59 -8.78
N LEU A 17 5.05 -7.85 -7.75
CA LEU A 17 5.51 -8.50 -6.51
C LEU A 17 5.13 -9.98 -6.44
N GLY A 18 4.31 -10.48 -7.37
CA GLY A 18 3.72 -11.82 -7.28
C GLY A 18 2.70 -11.97 -6.15
N MET A 19 2.29 -10.86 -5.52
CA MET A 19 1.38 -10.84 -4.37
C MET A 19 0.05 -10.24 -4.79
N TYR A 20 -1.04 -10.98 -4.61
CA TYR A 20 -2.39 -10.45 -4.87
C TYR A 20 -3.10 -10.15 -3.55
N PRO A 21 -3.30 -8.85 -3.19
CA PRO A 21 -3.92 -8.50 -1.93
C PRO A 21 -5.26 -9.21 -1.70
N TYR A 22 -5.49 -9.74 -0.49
CA TYR A 22 -6.74 -10.40 -0.09
C TYR A 22 -7.85 -9.40 0.22
N ARG A 23 -9.08 -9.89 0.38
CA ARG A 23 -10.24 -9.04 0.73
C ARG A 23 -10.05 -8.30 2.05
N VAL A 24 -9.46 -8.95 3.05
CA VAL A 24 -9.15 -8.31 4.35
C VAL A 24 -8.15 -7.17 4.23
N GLN A 25 -7.23 -7.26 3.27
CA GLN A 25 -6.25 -6.21 2.99
C GLN A 25 -6.91 -5.04 2.25
N LEU A 26 -7.88 -5.28 1.36
CA LEU A 26 -8.68 -4.21 0.77
C LEU A 26 -9.49 -3.45 1.84
N MET A 27 -10.08 -4.18 2.79
CA MET A 27 -10.80 -3.56 3.92
C MET A 27 -9.84 -2.72 4.77
N GLY A 28 -8.66 -3.25 5.13
CA GLY A 28 -7.65 -2.52 5.87
C GLY A 28 -7.18 -1.25 5.14
N ALA A 29 -6.96 -1.32 3.82
CA ALA A 29 -6.57 -0.15 3.03
C ALA A 29 -7.67 0.92 2.96
N ALA A 30 -8.94 0.52 2.85
CA ALA A 30 -10.06 1.45 2.89
C ALA A 30 -10.13 2.15 4.25
N THR A 31 -10.00 1.39 5.35
CA THR A 31 -9.91 1.95 6.71
C THR A 31 -8.79 2.97 6.85
N LEU A 32 -7.60 2.69 6.31
CA LEU A 32 -6.46 3.62 6.32
C LEU A 32 -6.75 4.88 5.49
N HIS A 33 -7.34 4.74 4.31
CA HIS A 33 -7.70 5.89 3.47
C HIS A 33 -8.74 6.80 4.16
N ASP A 34 -9.68 6.22 4.91
CA ASP A 34 -10.68 6.95 5.69
C ASP A 34 -10.10 7.62 6.95
N GLY A 35 -8.79 7.55 7.18
CA GLY A 35 -8.11 8.18 8.32
C GLY A 35 -8.22 7.42 9.64
N ASN A 36 -8.59 6.14 9.60
CA ASN A 36 -8.77 5.30 10.77
C ASN A 36 -7.59 4.35 11.01
N ILE A 37 -7.54 3.72 12.19
CA ILE A 37 -6.57 2.68 12.53
C ILE A 37 -7.07 1.33 12.00
N ALA A 38 -6.36 0.75 11.04
CA ALA A 38 -6.60 -0.62 10.59
C ALA A 38 -5.91 -1.63 11.52
N GLU A 39 -6.62 -2.11 12.55
CA GLU A 39 -6.11 -3.19 13.40
C GLU A 39 -6.07 -4.52 12.63
N MET A 40 -4.87 -4.95 12.28
CA MET A 40 -4.60 -6.23 11.64
C MET A 40 -3.62 -7.02 12.51
N LYS A 41 -3.78 -8.35 12.62
CA LYS A 41 -2.87 -9.22 13.37
C LYS A 41 -1.51 -9.31 12.66
N THR A 42 -0.49 -9.77 13.38
CA THR A 42 0.81 -10.10 12.76
C THR A 42 0.61 -11.21 11.73
N GLY A 43 1.20 -11.05 10.53
CA GLY A 43 1.05 -12.00 9.43
C GLY A 43 -0.05 -11.65 8.43
N GLU A 44 -0.95 -10.71 8.72
CA GLU A 44 -2.04 -10.29 7.81
C GLU A 44 -1.56 -9.43 6.61
N GLY A 45 -0.25 -9.18 6.50
CA GLY A 45 0.35 -8.43 5.39
C GLY A 45 0.02 -6.93 5.42
N LYS A 46 0.30 -6.27 6.56
CA LYS A 46 0.11 -4.81 6.74
C LYS A 46 0.89 -3.98 5.72
N THR A 47 2.13 -4.40 5.41
CA THR A 47 3.00 -3.72 4.44
C THR A 47 2.39 -3.71 3.05
N LEU A 48 1.87 -4.84 2.56
CA LEU A 48 1.18 -4.88 1.26
C LEU A 48 -0.15 -4.12 1.30
N THR A 49 -0.87 -4.19 2.42
CA THR A 49 -2.17 -3.52 2.60
C THR A 49 -2.05 -2.00 2.43
N SER A 50 -1.04 -1.38 3.04
CA SER A 50 -0.88 0.08 2.99
C SER A 50 -0.65 0.61 1.57
N THR A 51 -0.09 -0.20 0.66
CA THR A 51 0.22 0.23 -0.72
C THR A 51 -0.96 0.81 -1.48
N MET A 52 -2.15 0.26 -1.28
CA MET A 52 -3.37 0.70 -1.97
C MET A 52 -3.83 2.07 -1.45
N ALA A 53 -3.76 2.29 -0.14
CA ALA A 53 -4.07 3.58 0.48
C ALA A 53 -3.02 4.64 0.12
N VAL A 54 -1.75 4.27 0.10
CA VAL A 54 -0.64 5.15 -0.32
C VAL A 54 -0.83 5.57 -1.77
N TYR A 55 -1.03 4.62 -2.68
CA TYR A 55 -1.22 4.90 -4.10
C TYR A 55 -2.38 5.87 -4.34
N LEU A 56 -3.58 5.57 -3.79
CA LEU A 56 -4.75 6.41 -3.95
C LEU A 56 -4.51 7.86 -3.50
N ASN A 57 -3.89 8.04 -2.33
CA ASN A 57 -3.64 9.38 -1.78
C ASN A 57 -2.50 10.10 -2.51
N ALA A 58 -1.46 9.38 -2.96
CA ALA A 58 -0.32 9.95 -3.66
C ALA A 58 -0.68 10.54 -5.03
N ILE A 59 -1.73 10.05 -5.69
CA ILE A 59 -2.24 10.59 -6.96
C ILE A 59 -2.59 12.10 -6.84
N THR A 60 -2.90 12.58 -5.63
CA THR A 60 -3.19 14.01 -5.40
C THR A 60 -1.98 14.94 -5.53
N GLY A 61 -0.75 14.40 -5.56
CA GLY A 61 0.48 15.17 -5.67
C GLY A 61 0.97 15.82 -4.37
N ASN A 62 0.26 15.64 -3.25
CA ASN A 62 0.62 16.22 -1.95
C ASN A 62 1.66 15.42 -1.15
N GLY A 63 2.12 14.29 -1.70
CA GLY A 63 2.97 13.33 -0.99
C GLY A 63 2.22 12.47 0.03
N VAL A 64 2.80 11.32 0.38
CA VAL A 64 2.28 10.41 1.42
C VAL A 64 3.45 9.92 2.25
N HIS A 65 3.32 9.95 3.57
CA HIS A 65 4.35 9.46 4.49
C HIS A 65 3.94 8.10 5.08
N VAL A 66 4.80 7.10 4.93
CA VAL A 66 4.67 5.80 5.60
C VAL A 66 5.68 5.75 6.74
N VAL A 67 5.21 5.76 7.97
CA VAL A 67 6.06 5.78 9.17
C VAL A 67 6.21 4.36 9.72
N THR A 68 7.45 3.94 9.96
CA THR A 68 7.79 2.66 10.59
C THR A 68 8.62 2.90 11.86
N VAL A 69 8.86 1.85 12.65
CA VAL A 69 9.48 1.97 13.98
C VAL A 69 11.01 2.10 13.95
N ASN A 70 11.67 1.82 12.82
CA ASN A 70 13.12 1.93 12.68
C ASN A 70 13.57 2.05 11.22
N GLU A 71 14.82 2.45 11.01
CA GLU A 71 15.43 2.68 9.70
C GLU A 71 15.50 1.42 8.83
N TYR A 72 15.77 0.26 9.44
CA TYR A 72 15.82 -1.02 8.73
C TYR A 72 14.47 -1.35 8.07
N LEU A 73 13.37 -1.25 8.84
CA LEU A 73 12.03 -1.51 8.33
C LEU A 73 11.61 -0.47 7.29
N ALA A 74 11.94 0.81 7.51
CA ALA A 74 11.69 1.85 6.52
C ALA A 74 12.39 1.55 5.19
N SER A 75 13.69 1.22 5.23
CA SER A 75 14.49 0.93 4.04
C SER A 75 14.02 -0.34 3.33
N ARG A 76 13.70 -1.40 4.09
CA ARG A 76 13.17 -2.64 3.54
C ARG A 76 11.83 -2.41 2.83
N ASP A 77 10.87 -1.80 3.52
CA ASP A 77 9.53 -1.61 2.98
C ASP A 77 9.55 -0.65 1.78
N ALA A 78 10.43 0.37 1.80
CA ALA A 78 10.66 1.25 0.66
C ALA A 78 11.26 0.50 -0.55
N ASN A 79 12.24 -0.38 -0.34
CA ASN A 79 12.83 -1.17 -1.44
C ASN A 79 11.86 -2.20 -2.01
N GLU A 80 11.11 -2.89 -1.15
CA GLU A 80 10.17 -3.94 -1.57
C GLU A 80 8.93 -3.33 -2.25
N MET A 81 8.23 -2.41 -1.58
CA MET A 81 7.01 -1.80 -2.13
C MET A 81 7.32 -0.71 -3.16
N GLY A 82 8.53 -0.15 -3.16
CA GLY A 82 8.98 0.83 -4.16
C GLY A 82 8.93 0.29 -5.58
N GLN A 83 9.15 -1.02 -5.78
CA GLN A 83 8.97 -1.65 -7.10
C GLN A 83 7.55 -1.46 -7.64
N LEU A 84 6.55 -1.63 -6.75
CA LEU A 84 5.14 -1.43 -7.09
C LEU A 84 4.84 0.05 -7.35
N TYR A 85 5.31 0.96 -6.49
CA TYR A 85 5.08 2.40 -6.67
C TYR A 85 5.71 2.92 -7.97
N ASN A 86 6.96 2.53 -8.27
CA ASN A 86 7.65 2.87 -9.51
C ASN A 86 6.90 2.35 -10.74
N PHE A 87 6.40 1.11 -10.70
CA PHE A 87 5.58 0.56 -11.80
C PHE A 87 4.29 1.36 -12.02
N LEU A 88 3.70 1.89 -10.93
CA LEU A 88 2.51 2.73 -10.95
C LEU A 88 2.80 4.21 -11.29
N GLY A 89 4.05 4.56 -11.59
CA GLY A 89 4.47 5.91 -11.97
C GLY A 89 4.67 6.88 -10.80
N LEU A 90 4.85 6.37 -9.59
CA LEU A 90 5.22 7.15 -8.40
C LEU A 90 6.73 7.06 -8.13
N THR A 91 7.24 7.89 -7.21
CA THR A 91 8.65 7.95 -6.79
C THR A 91 8.76 7.98 -5.27
#